data_AF-A0A829YBR4-F1
#
_entry.id   AF-A0A829YBR4-F1
#
_cell.length_a   1.000
_cell.length_b   1.000
_cell.length_c   1.000
_cell.angle_alpha   90.00
_cell.angle_beta   90.00
_cell.angle_gamma   90.00
#
_symmetry.space_group_name_H-M   'P 1'
#
loop_
_entity.id
_entity.type
_entity.pdbx_description
1 polymer ?
#
loop_
_entity_poly.entity_id
_entity_poly.type
_entity_poly.pdbx_seq_one_letter_code
_entity_poly.pdbx_strand_id
1 'polypeptide(L)'
;MNETLPPTTPADISVFEDRGAYVLRNQEGLALYTYDLDVDGRSHCTNKCAETWPPVLASEGASTVVGDWKSIQRGAVRQWSYRGKPVYTYSKDAPGETKGDGLDGKWRLVSI
;
A
#
# COMPACT_ATOMS: atom_id res chain seq x y z
N MET A 1 -23.35 18.99 1.64
CA MET A 1 -23.49 17.53 1.58
C MET A 1 -22.17 17.00 1.01
N ASN A 2 -21.18 16.77 1.87
CA ASN A 2 -19.88 16.25 1.47
C ASN A 2 -19.86 14.79 1.94
N GLU A 3 -20.61 13.96 1.24
CA GLU A 3 -20.55 12.51 1.42
C GLU A 3 -19.15 12.10 0.95
N THR A 4 -18.19 12.07 1.86
CA THR A 4 -16.90 11.43 1.63
C THR A 4 -17.19 9.94 1.46
N LEU A 5 -17.57 9.57 0.24
CA LEU A 5 -17.59 8.19 -0.20
C LEU A 5 -16.26 7.57 0.26
N PRO A 6 -16.28 6.34 0.80
CA PRO A 6 -15.03 5.65 1.09
C PRO A 6 -14.18 5.69 -0.19
N PRO A 7 -12.86 5.87 -0.08
CA PRO A 7 -11.99 5.89 -1.25
C PRO A 7 -12.32 4.69 -2.16
N THR A 8 -12.31 4.90 -3.47
CA THR A 8 -12.41 3.75 -4.36
C THR A 8 -11.12 2.95 -4.24
N THR A 9 -11.19 1.80 -3.59
CA THR A 9 -10.06 0.86 -3.45
C THR A 9 -10.23 -0.34 -4.39
N PRO A 10 -9.13 -0.98 -4.81
CA PRO A 10 -9.16 -2.29 -5.45
C PRO A 10 -9.84 -3.32 -4.54
N ALA A 11 -10.37 -4.40 -5.13
CA ALA A 11 -11.01 -5.50 -4.39
C ALA A 11 -10.07 -6.19 -3.37
N ASP A 12 -8.76 -6.05 -3.58
CA ASP A 12 -7.71 -6.63 -2.72
C ASP A 12 -7.32 -5.71 -1.54
N ILE A 13 -7.92 -4.51 -1.47
CA ILE A 13 -7.57 -3.49 -0.47
C ILE A 13 -8.82 -3.06 0.30
N SER A 14 -8.70 -3.12 1.63
CA SER A 14 -9.71 -2.70 2.58
C SER A 14 -9.34 -1.37 3.23
N VAL A 15 -10.35 -0.56 3.54
CA VAL A 15 -10.21 0.69 4.28
C VAL A 15 -10.64 0.45 5.71
N PHE A 16 -9.86 0.92 6.69
CA PHE A 16 -10.18 0.78 8.10
C PHE A 16 -10.05 2.12 8.81
N GLU A 17 -11.01 2.48 9.65
CA GLU A 17 -10.93 3.70 10.46
C GLU A 17 -10.12 3.44 11.73
N ASP A 18 -9.00 4.15 11.90
CA ASP A 18 -8.21 4.16 13.12
C ASP A 18 -8.09 5.59 13.66
N ARG A 19 -8.67 5.84 14.83
CA ARG A 19 -8.59 7.12 15.57
C ARG A 19 -8.95 8.36 14.73
N GLY A 20 -9.93 8.25 13.83
CA GLY A 20 -10.39 9.34 12.96
C GLY A 20 -9.60 9.53 11.67
N ALA A 21 -8.65 8.64 11.37
CA ALA A 21 -8.00 8.54 10.06
C ALA A 21 -8.37 7.20 9.40
N TYR A 22 -8.46 7.17 8.08
CA TYR A 22 -8.69 5.91 7.37
C TYR A 22 -7.35 5.33 6.92
N VAL A 23 -7.01 4.14 7.41
CA VAL A 23 -5.82 3.39 7.02
C VAL A 23 -6.17 2.31 6.00
N LEU A 24 -5.30 2.17 5.01
CA LEU A 24 -5.44 1.14 3.97
C LEU A 24 -4.77 -0.15 4.45
N ARG A 25 -5.46 -1.27 4.25
CA ARG A 25 -5.00 -2.61 4.65
C ARG A 25 -5.19 -3.61 3.50
N ASN A 26 -4.34 -4.63 3.44
CA ASN A 26 -4.58 -5.75 2.53
C ASN A 26 -5.69 -6.68 3.06
N GLN A 27 -6.06 -7.70 2.29
CA GLN A 27 -7.06 -8.70 2.70
C GLN A 27 -6.70 -9.47 3.98
N GLU A 28 -5.43 -9.54 4.34
CA GLU A 28 -4.95 -10.16 5.58
C GLU A 28 -5.05 -9.22 6.79
N GLY A 29 -5.46 -7.96 6.58
CA GLY A 29 -5.58 -6.95 7.62
C GLY A 29 -4.27 -6.25 7.98
N LEU A 30 -3.20 -6.45 7.19
CA LEU A 30 -1.92 -5.76 7.35
C LEU A 30 -2.01 -4.34 6.79
N ALA A 31 -1.47 -3.38 7.53
CA ALA A 31 -1.38 -2.00 7.09
C ALA A 31 -0.48 -1.85 5.86
N LEU A 32 -0.85 -0.90 5.01
CA LEU A 32 -0.10 -0.58 3.80
C LEU A 32 0.80 0.63 4.03
N TYR A 33 1.99 0.57 3.43
CA TYR A 33 3.03 1.57 3.56
C TYR A 33 3.56 1.98 2.21
N THR A 34 4.00 3.24 2.11
CA THR A 34 4.78 3.74 0.98
C THR A 34 6.21 4.02 1.43
N TYR A 35 7.13 3.92 0.47
CA TYR A 35 8.53 4.22 0.70
C TYR A 35 8.86 5.58 0.10
N ASP A 36 9.42 6.50 0.90
CA ASP A 36 9.70 7.87 0.48
C ASP A 36 10.75 7.93 -0.64
N LEU A 37 11.66 6.95 -0.70
CA LEU A 37 12.64 6.85 -1.79
C LEU A 37 12.04 6.30 -3.09
N ASP A 38 10.79 5.82 -3.09
CA ASP A 38 10.13 5.44 -4.33
C ASP A 38 9.68 6.69 -5.10
N VAL A 39 10.21 6.82 -6.31
CA VAL A 39 10.00 7.93 -7.24
C VAL A 39 9.46 7.41 -8.56
N ASP A 40 8.52 8.16 -9.16
CA ASP A 40 7.92 7.86 -10.46
C ASP A 40 7.34 6.43 -10.59
N GLY A 41 6.74 5.91 -9.51
CA GLY A 41 6.21 4.55 -9.49
C GLY A 41 7.27 3.45 -9.57
N ARG A 42 8.55 3.77 -9.36
CA ARG A 42 9.64 2.79 -9.31
C ARG A 42 9.95 2.44 -7.86
N SER A 43 9.95 1.14 -7.59
CA SER A 43 10.36 0.59 -6.31
C SER A 43 11.88 0.57 -6.18
N HIS A 44 12.42 1.30 -5.21
CA HIS A 44 13.79 1.19 -4.75
C HIS A 44 13.97 0.09 -3.69
N CYS A 45 12.87 -0.37 -3.10
CA CYS A 45 12.85 -1.47 -2.15
C CYS A 45 12.93 -2.83 -2.86
N THR A 46 14.15 -3.37 -3.04
CA THR A 46 14.39 -4.68 -3.67
C THR A 46 15.15 -5.65 -2.75
N ASN A 47 15.13 -6.95 -3.08
CA ASN A 47 15.81 -8.02 -2.33
C ASN A 47 15.43 -8.03 -0.84
N LYS A 48 16.40 -7.92 0.07
CA LYS A 48 16.19 -7.88 1.54
C LYS A 48 15.16 -6.86 2.00
N CYS A 49 15.03 -5.74 1.28
CA CYS A 49 13.99 -4.76 1.56
C CYS A 49 12.61 -5.37 1.32
N ALA A 50 12.41 -6.06 0.20
CA ALA A 50 11.15 -6.71 -0.14
C ALA A 50 10.83 -7.95 0.72
N GLU A 51 11.82 -8.54 1.40
CA GLU A 51 11.59 -9.58 2.42
C GLU A 51 11.01 -8.99 3.72
N THR A 52 11.46 -7.78 4.09
CA THR A 52 10.97 -7.06 5.27
C THR A 52 9.70 -6.27 4.97
N TRP A 53 9.58 -5.81 3.73
CA TRP A 53 8.48 -5.00 3.22
C TRP A 53 7.89 -5.66 1.98
N PRO A 54 7.09 -6.73 2.15
CA PRO A 54 6.52 -7.43 1.01
C PRO A 54 5.69 -6.48 0.13
N PRO A 55 5.92 -6.47 -1.19
CA PRO A 55 5.13 -5.65 -2.11
C PRO A 55 3.68 -6.15 -2.16
N VAL A 56 2.72 -5.24 -2.14
CA VAL A 56 1.32 -5.60 -2.32
C VAL A 56 1.06 -5.90 -3.79
N LEU A 57 0.88 -7.17 -4.12
CA LEU A 57 0.66 -7.58 -5.50
C LEU A 57 -0.76 -7.25 -5.95
N ALA A 58 -0.89 -6.87 -7.21
CA ALA A 58 -2.18 -6.73 -7.87
C ALA A 58 -2.56 -8.07 -8.51
N SER A 59 -3.80 -8.51 -8.27
CA SER A 59 -4.33 -9.76 -8.84
C SER A 59 -4.21 -9.79 -10.38
N GLU A 60 -3.99 -10.97 -10.95
CA GLU A 60 -3.97 -11.13 -12.41
C GLU A 60 -5.33 -10.73 -13.00
N GLY A 61 -5.33 -9.80 -13.95
CA GLY A 61 -6.54 -9.22 -14.52
C GLY A 61 -7.17 -8.08 -13.72
N ALA A 62 -6.59 -7.67 -12.58
CA ALA A 62 -7.02 -6.48 -11.89
C ALA A 62 -6.92 -5.24 -12.79
N SER A 63 -7.89 -4.33 -12.64
CA SER A 63 -7.93 -3.07 -13.37
C SER A 63 -6.62 -2.32 -13.19
N THR A 64 -6.11 -1.72 -14.27
CA THR A 64 -4.83 -0.99 -14.21
C THR A 64 -4.92 0.26 -13.38
N VAL A 65 -6.12 0.83 -13.22
CA VAL A 65 -6.40 2.02 -12.41
C VAL A 65 -7.71 1.82 -11.66
N VAL A 66 -7.74 2.13 -10.37
CA VAL A 66 -8.92 2.09 -9.50
C VAL A 66 -8.87 3.32 -8.59
N GLY A 67 -9.56 4.40 -8.96
CA GLY A 67 -9.45 5.68 -8.24
C GLY A 67 -8.00 6.20 -8.21
N ASP A 68 -7.47 6.46 -7.02
CA ASP A 68 -6.07 6.85 -6.80
C ASP A 68 -5.06 5.70 -6.90
N TRP A 69 -5.54 4.46 -7.09
CA TRP A 69 -4.70 3.28 -7.23
C TRP A 69 -4.35 3.01 -8.68
N LYS A 70 -3.12 2.54 -8.89
CA LYS A 70 -2.64 2.10 -10.19
C LYS A 70 -1.78 0.86 -10.03
N SER A 71 -1.97 -0.15 -10.87
CA SER A 71 -1.04 -1.28 -10.90
C SER A 71 0.18 -0.93 -11.75
N ILE A 72 1.36 -1.18 -11.20
CA ILE A 72 2.65 -0.95 -11.82
C ILE A 72 3.35 -2.29 -12.06
N GLN A 73 4.12 -2.37 -13.15
CA GLN A 73 4.89 -3.57 -13.45
C GLN A 73 6.12 -3.63 -12.54
N ARG A 74 6.25 -4.73 -11.78
CA ARG A 74 7.39 -5.03 -10.92
C ARG A 74 8.01 -6.36 -11.38
N GLY A 75 8.97 -6.27 -12.30
CA GLY A 75 9.55 -7.47 -12.93
C GLY A 75 8.48 -8.23 -13.71
N ALA A 76 8.23 -9.50 -13.35
CA ALA A 76 7.21 -10.34 -13.98
C ALA A 76 5.80 -10.17 -13.37
N VAL A 77 5.67 -9.55 -12.19
CA VAL A 77 4.41 -9.39 -11.46
C VAL A 77 3.92 -7.94 -11.50
N ARG A 78 2.66 -7.72 -11.12
CA ARG A 78 2.11 -6.38 -10.91
C ARG A 78 2.02 -6.07 -9.42
N GLN A 79 2.39 -4.85 -9.05
CA GLN A 79 2.29 -4.32 -7.70
C GLN A 79 1.30 -3.17 -7.70
N TRP A 80 0.54 -3.01 -6.62
CA TRP A 80 -0.27 -1.81 -6.43
C TRP A 80 0.61 -0.59 -6.12
N SER A 81 0.21 0.54 -6.67
CA SER A 81 0.71 1.85 -6.31
C SER A 81 -0.46 2.74 -5.93
N TYR A 82 -0.28 3.57 -4.91
CA TYR A 82 -1.25 4.53 -4.45
C TYR A 82 -0.69 5.93 -4.66
N ARG A 83 -1.41 6.79 -5.39
CA ARG A 83 -0.98 8.15 -5.74
C ARG A 83 0.43 8.22 -6.36
N GLY A 84 0.76 7.23 -7.17
CA GLY A 84 2.07 7.14 -7.86
C GLY A 84 3.22 6.56 -7.03
N LYS A 85 2.97 6.12 -5.79
CA LYS A 85 3.97 5.43 -4.95
C LYS A 85 3.63 3.95 -4.81
N PRO A 86 4.57 3.01 -5.06
CA PRO A 86 4.37 1.59 -4.79
C PRO A 86 3.99 1.36 -3.31
N VAL A 87 3.09 0.41 -3.06
CA VAL A 87 2.65 0.07 -1.70
C VAL A 87 3.19 -1.28 -1.23
N TYR A 88 3.48 -1.38 0.06
CA TYR A 88 4.07 -2.55 0.70
C TYR A 88 3.35 -2.85 2.02
N THR A 89 3.40 -4.10 2.47
CA THR A 89 3.10 -4.46 3.86
C THR A 89 4.39 -4.52 4.66
N TYR A 90 4.30 -4.58 5.99
CA TYR A 90 5.44 -4.82 6.86
C TYR A 90 5.39 -6.24 7.41
N SER A 91 6.45 -7.03 7.22
CA SER A 91 6.45 -8.45 7.58
C SER A 91 6.46 -8.72 9.09
N LYS A 92 6.72 -7.70 9.92
CA LYS A 92 6.67 -7.81 11.38
C LYS A 92 5.40 -7.19 12.00
N ASP A 93 4.50 -6.64 11.19
CA ASP A 93 3.18 -6.21 11.68
C ASP A 93 2.24 -7.40 11.75
N ALA A 94 1.44 -7.45 12.82
CA ALA A 94 0.23 -8.26 12.86
C ALA A 94 -0.97 -7.48 12.28
N PRO A 95 -2.07 -8.15 11.92
CA PRO A 95 -3.27 -7.48 11.45
C PRO A 95 -3.75 -6.41 12.43
N GLY A 96 -3.91 -5.18 11.94
CA GLY A 96 -4.26 -4.02 12.77
C GLY A 96 -3.09 -3.26 13.40
N GLU A 97 -1.86 -3.77 13.32
CA GLU A 97 -0.68 -3.05 13.76
C GLU A 97 -0.14 -2.12 12.66
N THR A 98 0.51 -1.04 13.11
CA THR A 98 1.11 -0.02 12.25
C THR A 98 2.56 0.30 12.63
N LYS A 99 3.35 -0.71 13.05
CA LYS A 99 4.71 -0.48 13.59
C LYS A 99 5.72 -0.08 12.52
N GLY A 100 5.37 -0.27 11.26
CA GLY A 100 6.19 0.17 10.13
C GLY A 100 6.20 1.69 9.94
N ASP A 101 5.26 2.44 10.53
CA ASP A 101 5.19 3.88 10.32
C ASP A 101 6.43 4.59 10.89
N GLY A 102 7.05 5.45 10.07
CA GLY A 102 8.25 6.18 10.44
C GLY A 102 9.53 5.33 10.52
N LEU A 103 9.48 4.05 10.18
CA LEU A 103 10.66 3.18 10.20
C LEU A 103 11.73 3.72 9.24
N ASP A 104 12.98 3.74 9.68
CA ASP A 104 14.14 4.35 8.99
C ASP A 104 13.93 5.82 8.55
N GLY A 105 12.89 6.50 9.08
CA GLY A 105 12.47 7.84 8.65
C GLY A 105 11.99 7.92 7.19
N LYS A 106 11.69 6.78 6.56
CA LYS A 106 11.38 6.69 5.12
C LYS A 106 10.09 5.95 4.81
N TRP A 107 9.60 5.14 5.76
CA TRP A 107 8.36 4.40 5.60
C TRP A 107 7.19 5.22 6.12
N ARG A 108 6.14 5.33 5.32
CA ARG A 108 4.93 6.10 5.65
C ARG A 108 3.72 5.21 5.56
N LEU A 109 2.95 5.16 6.64
CA LEU A 109 1.64 4.53 6.65
C LEU A 109 0.74 5.20 5.61
N VAL A 110 0.05 4.37 4.83
CA VAL A 110 -0.91 4.85 3.84
C VAL A 110 -2.24 5.06 4.54
N SER A 111 -2.55 6.33 4.77
CA SER A 111 -3.84 6.80 5.25
C SER A 111 -4.45 7.82 4.31
N ILE A 112 -5.76 8.03 4.44
CA ILE A 112 -6.59 8.92 3.62
C ILE A 112 -7.58 9.69 4.49
#